data_AF-A0A7R9MR80-F1
#
_entry.id   AF-A0A7R9MR80-F1
#
_cell.length_a   1.000
_cell.length_b   1.000
_cell.length_c   1.000
_cell.angle_alpha   90.00
_cell.angle_beta   90.00
_cell.angle_gamma   90.00
#
_symmetry.space_group_name_H-M   'P 1'
#
loop_
_entity.id
_entity.type
_entity.pdbx_description
1 polymer ?
#
loop_
_entity_poly.entity_id
_entity_poly.type
_entity_poly.pdbx_seq_one_letter_code
_entity_poly.pdbx_strand_id
1 'polypeptide(L)'
;PGVYSSDTVCGLIEHYKDPAHCMFFEPMLTIPLHRNFTFPLQHLCRAVINSKLTYDTIPAIQLPKRLKNYLKEYHYKQQVRVRRLDGDH
;
A
#
# COMPACT_ATOMS: atom_id res chain seq x y z
N PRO A 1 -14.91 2.64 -18.88
CA PRO A 1 -15.17 1.82 -17.68
C PRO A 1 -13.90 1.72 -16.82
N GLY A 2 -13.93 2.33 -15.63
CA GLY A 2 -12.77 2.36 -14.73
C GLY A 2 -12.76 1.13 -13.81
N VAL A 3 -11.61 0.49 -13.69
CA VAL A 3 -11.36 -0.51 -12.63
C VAL A 3 -11.49 0.19 -11.28
N TYR A 4 -12.09 -0.47 -10.28
CA TYR A 4 -12.19 0.10 -8.94
C TYR A 4 -10.80 0.36 -8.34
N SER A 5 -10.64 1.50 -7.68
CA SER A 5 -9.41 1.88 -6.98
C SER A 5 -9.71 2.39 -5.57
N SER A 6 -8.78 2.18 -4.66
CA SER A 6 -8.87 2.64 -3.27
C SER A 6 -7.52 3.20 -2.84
N ASP A 7 -7.55 4.21 -1.97
CA ASP A 7 -6.35 4.79 -1.36
C ASP A 7 -5.65 3.83 -0.39
N THR A 8 -6.32 2.75 0.01
CA THR A 8 -5.76 1.73 0.91
C THR A 8 -5.88 0.33 0.33
N VAL A 9 -4.88 -0.51 0.60
CA VAL A 9 -4.93 -1.93 0.23
C VAL A 9 -6.10 -2.64 0.92
N CYS A 10 -6.41 -2.28 2.18
CA CYS A 10 -7.54 -2.85 2.90
C CYS A 10 -8.89 -2.50 2.23
N GLY A 11 -9.06 -1.26 1.75
CA GLY A 11 -10.25 -0.86 1.01
C GLY A 11 -10.39 -1.57 -0.33
N LEU A 12 -9.27 -1.89 -0.99
CA LEU A 12 -9.28 -2.73 -2.19
C LEU A 12 -9.74 -4.16 -1.86
N ILE A 13 -9.25 -4.74 -0.76
CA ILE A 13 -9.64 -6.09 -0.33
C ILE A 13 -11.13 -6.13 0.02
N GLU A 14 -11.64 -5.15 0.77
CA GLU A 14 -13.04 -5.13 1.19
C GLU A 14 -14.00 -5.03 -0.02
N HIS A 15 -13.61 -4.31 -1.08
CA HIS A 15 -14.41 -4.21 -2.31
C HIS A 15 -14.65 -5.57 -2.98
N TYR A 16 -13.64 -6.45 -3.01
CA TYR A 16 -13.70 -7.74 -3.70
C TYR A 16 -14.15 -8.91 -2.81
N LYS A 17 -14.69 -8.62 -1.62
CA LYS A 17 -15.03 -9.64 -0.61
C LYS A 17 -16.36 -10.34 -0.89
N ASP A 18 -17.30 -9.69 -1.54
CA ASP A 18 -18.63 -10.24 -1.84
C ASP A 18 -18.69 -10.72 -3.30
N PRO A 19 -18.82 -12.04 -3.55
CA PRO A 19 -18.84 -12.58 -4.91
C PRO A 19 -20.06 -12.11 -5.72
N ALA A 20 -21.14 -11.66 -5.08
CA ALA A 20 -22.30 -11.10 -5.78
C ALA A 20 -22.01 -9.75 -6.46
N HIS A 21 -20.95 -9.07 -6.02
CA HIS A 21 -20.53 -7.76 -6.53
C HIS A 21 -19.30 -7.84 -7.44
N CYS A 22 -18.70 -9.02 -7.62
CA CYS A 22 -17.52 -9.22 -8.47
C CYS A 22 -17.92 -9.66 -9.88
N MET A 23 -17.26 -9.08 -10.89
CA MET A 23 -17.32 -9.56 -12.26
C MET A 23 -16.47 -10.84 -12.44
N PHE A 24 -16.75 -11.62 -13.48
CA PHE A 24 -16.01 -12.87 -13.77
C PHE A 24 -14.49 -12.67 -13.99
N PHE A 25 -14.07 -11.45 -14.35
CA PHE A 25 -12.67 -11.09 -14.56
C PHE A 25 -12.01 -10.46 -13.32
N GLU A 26 -12.78 -10.22 -12.26
CA GLU A 26 -12.30 -9.60 -11.03
C GLU A 26 -11.87 -10.66 -10.00
N PRO A 27 -10.90 -10.34 -9.15
CA PRO A 27 -10.54 -11.24 -8.06
C PRO A 27 -11.70 -11.36 -7.06
N MET A 28 -11.91 -12.57 -6.53
CA MET A 28 -12.88 -12.83 -5.45
C MET A 28 -12.13 -13.15 -4.16
N LEU A 29 -12.19 -12.24 -3.18
CA LEU A 29 -11.45 -12.29 -1.91
C LEU A 29 -12.37 -12.63 -0.73
N THR A 30 -13.09 -13.76 -0.85
CA THR A 30 -14.23 -14.09 0.03
C THR A 30 -13.83 -14.71 1.37
N ILE A 31 -12.70 -15.44 1.42
CA ILE A 31 -12.27 -16.18 2.61
C ILE A 31 -10.79 -15.84 2.90
N PRO A 32 -10.49 -15.12 4.00
CA PRO A 32 -9.12 -14.83 4.37
C PRO A 32 -8.43 -16.07 4.95
N LEU A 33 -7.21 -16.35 4.49
CA LEU A 33 -6.34 -17.33 5.13
C LEU A 33 -5.51 -16.67 6.23
N HIS A 34 -5.75 -17.04 7.49
CA HIS A 34 -5.05 -16.45 8.63
C HIS A 34 -3.61 -16.95 8.76
N ARG A 35 -2.70 -16.02 9.12
CA ARG A 35 -1.31 -16.34 9.42
C ARG A 35 -1.22 -17.16 10.71
N ASN A 36 -0.31 -18.14 10.74
CA ASN A 36 -0.04 -19.00 11.89
C ASN A 36 1.25 -18.62 12.66
N PHE A 37 1.80 -17.44 12.39
CA PHE A 37 3.01 -16.93 13.04
C PHE A 37 2.89 -15.44 13.35
N THR A 38 3.69 -14.97 14.30
CA THR A 38 3.81 -13.56 14.68
C THR A 38 4.96 -12.91 13.92
N PHE A 39 4.83 -11.62 13.63
CA PHE A 39 5.93 -10.87 13.03
C PHE A 39 7.05 -10.64 14.05
N PRO A 40 8.32 -10.60 13.61
CA PRO A 40 9.43 -10.20 14.46
C PRO A 40 9.22 -8.80 15.05
N LEU A 41 9.72 -8.56 16.26
CA LEU A 41 9.61 -7.27 16.95
C LEU A 41 10.07 -6.10 16.06
N GLN A 42 11.18 -6.27 15.34
CA GLN A 42 11.70 -5.24 14.44
C GLN A 42 10.70 -4.83 13.35
N HIS A 43 9.94 -5.79 12.82
CA HIS A 43 8.91 -5.53 11.80
C HIS A 43 7.70 -4.83 12.42
N LEU A 44 7.27 -5.24 13.61
CA LEU A 44 6.19 -4.56 14.34
C LEU A 44 6.55 -3.10 14.66
N CYS A 45 7.78 -2.86 15.15
CA CYS A 45 8.29 -1.51 15.39
C CYS A 45 8.29 -0.67 14.11
N ARG A 46 8.71 -1.24 12.98
CA ARG A 46 8.66 -0.55 11.69
C ARG A 46 7.25 -0.13 11.30
N ALA A 47 6.26 -1.00 11.47
CA ALA A 47 4.86 -0.67 11.16
C ALA A 47 4.36 0.52 12.00
N VAL A 48 4.66 0.52 13.31
CA VAL A 48 4.30 1.62 14.21
C VAL A 48 5.03 2.92 13.82
N ILE A 49 6.34 2.87 13.57
CA ILE A 49 7.13 4.05 13.17
C ILE A 49 6.59 4.64 11.86
N ASN A 50 6.34 3.79 10.85
CA ASN A 50 5.82 4.25 9.56
C ASN A 50 4.37 4.75 9.63
N SER A 51 3.60 4.41 10.66
CA SER A 51 2.27 5.01 10.89
C SER A 51 2.33 6.46 11.38
N LYS A 52 3.50 6.92 11.85
CA LYS A 52 3.71 8.26 12.43
C LYS A 52 4.65 9.13 11.60
N LEU A 53 5.35 8.55 10.62
CA LEU A 53 6.32 9.22 9.76
C LEU A 53 5.90 9.14 8.30
N THR A 54 6.32 10.12 7.50
CA THR A 54 6.22 10.05 6.04
C THR A 54 7.56 9.65 5.43
N TYR A 55 7.54 9.12 4.21
CA TYR A 55 8.75 8.65 3.51
C TYR A 55 9.88 9.68 3.48
N ASP A 56 9.51 10.96 3.26
CA ASP A 56 10.45 12.07 3.12
C ASP A 56 11.09 12.50 4.45
N THR A 57 10.49 12.14 5.59
CA THR A 57 11.04 12.45 6.93
C THR A 57 12.06 11.41 7.41
N ILE A 58 12.07 10.20 6.81
CA ILE A 58 12.99 9.11 7.20
C ILE A 58 14.48 9.49 7.13
N PRO A 59 14.97 10.32 6.17
CA PRO A 59 16.36 10.77 6.18
C PRO A 59 16.75 11.61 7.42
N ALA A 60 15.80 12.36 7.99
CA ALA A 60 16.05 13.31 9.08
C ALA A 60 16.19 12.63 10.46
N ILE A 61 15.66 11.41 10.63
CA ILE A 61 15.74 10.69 11.91
C ILE A 61 17.17 10.24 12.22
N GLN A 62 17.54 10.21 13.50
CA GLN A 62 18.88 9.82 13.96
C GLN A 62 19.04 8.30 14.03
N LEU A 63 18.96 7.62 12.89
CA LEU A 63 19.17 6.17 12.77
C LEU A 63 20.30 5.83 11.79
N PRO A 64 20.98 4.68 11.98
CA PRO A 64 21.91 4.12 11.01
C PRO A 64 21.28 3.95 9.62
N LYS A 65 22.07 4.12 8.56
CA LYS A 65 21.62 4.00 7.16
C LYS A 65 20.88 2.69 6.87
N ARG A 66 21.32 1.57 7.45
CA ARG A 66 20.66 0.26 7.31
C ARG A 66 19.22 0.27 7.82
N LEU A 67 18.98 0.88 8.99
CA LEU A 67 17.63 0.97 9.56
C LEU A 67 16.75 1.97 8.79
N LYS A 68 17.33 3.07 8.31
CA LYS A 68 16.61 3.99 7.40
C LYS A 68 16.14 3.28 6.13
N ASN A 69 16.99 2.44 5.53
CA ASN A 69 16.63 1.63 4.37
C ASN A 69 15.53 0.61 4.71
N TYR A 70 15.65 -0.04 5.86
CA TYR A 70 14.63 -0.97 6.35
C TYR A 70 13.26 -0.30 6.48
N LEU A 71 13.17 0.91 7.06
CA LEU A 71 11.90 1.64 7.17
C LEU A 71 11.28 1.96 5.80
N LYS A 72 12.12 2.21 4.79
CA LYS A 72 11.70 2.61 3.43
C LYS A 72 11.18 1.46 2.55
N GLU A 73 11.33 0.20 2.91
CA GLU A 73 11.12 -0.92 1.96
C GLU A 73 9.67 -1.07 1.42
N TYR A 74 8.64 -0.54 2.09
CA TYR A 74 7.22 -0.68 1.69
C TYR A 74 6.65 0.59 1.05
N HIS A 75 7.49 1.41 0.41
CA HIS A 75 7.04 2.57 -0.36
C HIS A 75 6.69 2.16 -1.79
N TYR A 76 5.55 2.65 -2.29
CA TYR A 76 5.21 2.54 -3.70
C TYR A 76 5.77 3.74 -4.47
N LYS A 77 6.34 3.49 -5.66
CA LYS A 77 6.76 4.56 -6.59
C LYS A 77 5.66 4.75 -7.63
N GLN A 78 4.74 5.68 -7.40
CA GLN A 78 3.75 6.03 -8.41
C GLN A 78 4.39 7.01 -9.41
N GLN A 79 4.71 6.53 -10.62
CA GLN A 79 5.04 7.44 -11.72
C GLN A 79 3.74 8.04 -12.27
N VAL A 80 3.32 9.18 -11.71
CA VAL A 80 2.20 9.94 -12.28
C VAL A 80 2.69 10.64 -13.55
N ARG A 81 2.51 10.01 -14.71
CA ARG A 81 2.65 10.72 -15.99
C ARG A 81 1.43 11.63 -16.16
N VAL A 82 1.58 12.90 -15.80
CA VAL A 82 0.58 13.93 -16.09
C VAL A 82 0.58 14.15 -17.61
N ARG A 83 -0.33 13.49 -18.32
CA ARG A 83 -0.63 13.86 -19.72
C ARG A 83 -1.38 15.18 -19.64
N ARG A 84 -0.72 16.29 -19.98
CA ARG A 84 -1.42 17.54 -20.28
C ARG A 84 -2.25 17.24 -21.53
N LEU A 85 -3.57 17.26 -21.39
CA LEU A 85 -4.46 17.37 -22.53
C LEU A 85 -4.29 18.80 -23.03
N ASP A 86 -3.38 19.00 -23.98
CA ASP A 86 -3.32 20.27 -24.70
C ASP A 86 -4.67 20.41 -25.42
N GLY A 87 -5.42 21.45 -25.06
CA GLY A 87 -6.70 21.76 -25.69
C GLY A 87 -6.46 22.18 -27.14
N ASP A 88 -6.98 21.39 -28.07
CA ASP A 88 -7.12 21.78 -29.48
C ASP A 88 -7.85 23.13 -29.54
N HIS A 89 -7.17 24.12 -30.13
CA HIS A 89 -7.74 25.38 -30.57
C HIS A 89 -8.26 25.22 -32.00
#